data_AF-A0A8S3EFT2-F1
#
_entry.id   AF-A0A8S3EFT2-F1
#
_cell.length_a   1.000
_cell.length_b   1.000
_cell.length_c   1.000
_cell.angle_alpha   90.00
_cell.angle_beta   90.00
_cell.angle_gamma   90.00
#
_symmetry.space_group_name_H-M   'P 1'
#
loop_
_entity.id
_entity.type
_entity.pdbx_description
1 polymer ?
#
loop_
_entity_poly.entity_id
_entity_poly.type
_entity_poly.pdbx_seq_one_letter_code
_entity_poly.pdbx_strand_id
1 'polypeptide(L)'
;MLKIEPNIMPLLNDLQHPIFHYQWNACNWIEQFRKLELPEQHSKTYDLHQHLLRATVMLNTIGVLRKRRYMINDEEVSLKPVRMQTIVYDHASKLSPGVKTSASNLKIPYASTSVKVVNEDCLIIYQKLVSEGRGPLLINMANQTNPGGGYRKGDGAQEENLLRRSNYYQSLDIEISDNDASERLHCDDKC
;
A
#
# COMPACT_ATOMS: atom_id res chain seq x y z
N MET A 1 -12.68 31.28 -2.62
CA MET A 1 -12.16 29.99 -3.10
C MET A 1 -12.39 28.96 -2.02
N LEU A 2 -13.18 27.93 -2.29
CA LEU A 2 -13.26 26.76 -1.41
C LEU A 2 -11.85 26.16 -1.33
N LYS A 3 -11.27 26.12 -0.13
CA LYS A 3 -10.01 25.41 0.11
C LYS A 3 -10.33 23.91 0.00
N ILE A 4 -10.13 23.34 -1.19
CA ILE A 4 -10.17 21.90 -1.36
C ILE A 4 -8.87 21.37 -0.78
N GLU A 5 -8.92 20.86 0.45
CA GLU A 5 -7.80 20.16 1.05
C GLU A 5 -7.75 18.74 0.50
N PRO A 6 -6.57 18.22 0.14
CA PRO A 6 -6.45 16.85 -0.30
C PRO A 6 -6.71 15.96 0.92
N ASN A 7 -7.92 15.43 1.01
CA ASN A 7 -8.34 14.52 2.06
C ASN A 7 -9.43 13.61 1.50
N ILE A 8 -9.18 12.31 1.51
CA ILE A 8 -10.15 11.33 1.02
C ILE A 8 -11.35 11.12 1.95
N MET A 9 -11.22 11.42 3.25
CA MET A 9 -12.22 11.07 4.27
C MET A 9 -13.65 11.57 3.97
N PRO A 10 -13.87 12.83 3.51
CA PRO A 10 -15.22 13.29 3.19
C PRO A 10 -15.88 12.47 2.07
N LEU A 11 -15.09 11.96 1.13
CA LEU A 11 -15.59 11.18 -0.01
C LEU A 11 -15.86 9.72 0.38
N LEU A 12 -15.15 9.16 1.35
CA LEU A 12 -15.33 7.77 1.76
C LEU A 12 -16.70 7.46 2.36
N ASN A 13 -17.35 8.49 2.93
CA ASN A 13 -18.68 8.41 3.53
C ASN A 13 -19.81 8.51 2.48
N ASP A 14 -19.50 8.95 1.27
CA ASP A 14 -20.46 9.03 0.16
C ASP A 14 -20.08 8.05 -0.95
N LEU A 15 -20.53 6.80 -0.79
CA LEU A 15 -20.30 5.76 -1.79
C LEU A 15 -21.01 6.04 -3.13
N GLN A 16 -22.01 6.92 -3.15
CA GLN A 16 -22.68 7.32 -4.39
C GLN A 16 -21.90 8.40 -5.14
N HIS A 17 -20.85 8.95 -4.53
CA HIS A 17 -20.03 9.99 -5.13
C HIS A 17 -19.50 9.53 -6.50
N PRO A 18 -19.62 10.36 -7.57
CA PRO A 18 -19.23 9.98 -8.93
C PRO A 18 -17.80 9.45 -9.08
N ILE A 19 -16.89 9.85 -8.19
CA ILE A 19 -15.49 9.39 -8.20
C ILE A 19 -15.36 7.86 -8.12
N PHE A 20 -16.29 7.18 -7.45
CA PHE A 20 -16.31 5.73 -7.38
C PHE A 20 -16.96 5.08 -8.59
N HIS A 21 -17.61 5.83 -9.48
CA HIS A 21 -18.30 5.31 -10.67
C HIS A 21 -17.51 5.54 -11.96
N TYR A 22 -16.52 6.41 -11.96
CA TYR A 22 -15.64 6.61 -13.11
C TYR A 22 -14.73 5.39 -13.35
N GLN A 23 -14.49 5.10 -14.63
CA GLN A 23 -13.49 4.13 -15.04
C GLN A 23 -12.10 4.74 -14.87
N TRP A 24 -11.18 3.99 -14.25
CA TRP A 24 -9.81 4.43 -14.08
C TRP A 24 -9.11 4.61 -15.44
N ASN A 25 -8.50 5.77 -15.65
CA ASN A 25 -7.72 6.06 -16.85
C ASN A 25 -6.26 6.35 -16.46
N ALA A 26 -5.44 5.30 -16.48
CA ALA A 26 -4.03 5.39 -16.11
C ALA A 26 -3.23 6.31 -17.05
N CYS A 27 -3.52 6.30 -18.36
CA CYS A 27 -2.84 7.14 -19.34
C CYS A 27 -3.06 8.63 -19.05
N ASN A 28 -4.31 9.03 -18.84
CA ASN A 28 -4.64 10.41 -18.49
C ASN A 28 -4.03 10.81 -17.14
N TRP A 29 -4.07 9.93 -16.14
CA TRP A 29 -3.44 10.21 -14.84
C TRP A 29 -1.94 10.44 -14.99
N ILE A 30 -1.23 9.58 -15.73
CA ILE A 30 0.22 9.70 -15.99
C ILE A 30 0.52 11.00 -16.73
N GLU A 31 -0.27 11.35 -17.74
CA GLU A 31 -0.11 12.60 -18.48
C GLU A 31 -0.26 13.81 -17.57
N GLN A 32 -1.31 13.84 -16.75
CA GLN A 32 -1.53 14.92 -15.78
C GLN A 32 -0.40 15.00 -14.75
N PHE A 33 0.05 13.87 -14.23
CA PHE A 33 1.12 13.83 -13.23
C PHE A 33 2.46 14.33 -13.79
N ARG A 34 2.83 13.90 -15.01
CA ARG A 34 4.07 14.36 -15.68
C ARG A 34 4.04 15.84 -16.04
N LYS A 35 2.87 16.36 -16.45
CA LYS A 35 2.71 17.81 -16.69
C LYS A 35 2.97 18.62 -15.43
N LEU A 36 2.69 18.04 -14.26
CA LEU A 36 3.14 18.61 -13.02
C LEU A 36 4.66 18.44 -12.96
N GLU A 37 5.29 17.28 -12.99
CA GLU A 37 6.76 17.11 -12.78
C GLU A 37 7.75 18.02 -13.58
N LEU A 38 7.29 18.80 -14.56
CA LEU A 38 8.05 19.85 -15.24
C LEU A 38 8.58 20.95 -14.29
N PRO A 39 9.80 21.45 -14.52
CA PRO A 39 10.56 22.30 -13.58
C PRO A 39 10.08 23.76 -13.43
N GLU A 40 8.96 24.14 -14.03
CA GLU A 40 8.47 25.52 -13.96
C GLU A 40 7.76 25.78 -12.61
N GLN A 41 8.54 26.30 -11.67
CA GLN A 41 8.13 26.92 -10.39
C GLN A 41 7.28 26.02 -9.47
N HIS A 42 7.95 25.38 -8.49
CA HIS A 42 7.28 24.79 -7.32
C HIS A 42 6.45 25.86 -6.60
N SER A 43 5.13 25.78 -6.76
CA SER A 43 4.16 26.64 -6.10
C SER A 43 3.25 25.81 -5.20
N LYS A 44 2.65 26.42 -4.17
CA LYS A 44 1.71 25.70 -3.28
C LYS A 44 0.53 25.07 -4.04
N THR A 45 0.11 25.70 -5.14
CA THR A 45 -0.96 25.20 -6.01
C THR A 45 -0.52 23.96 -6.77
N TYR A 46 0.74 23.93 -7.22
CA TYR A 46 1.32 22.78 -7.89
C TYR A 46 1.39 21.55 -6.98
N ASP A 47 1.88 21.74 -5.76
CA ASP A 47 1.92 20.69 -4.74
C ASP A 47 0.50 20.17 -4.46
N LEU A 48 -0.49 21.06 -4.33
CA LEU A 48 -1.88 20.68 -4.16
C LEU A 48 -2.39 19.75 -5.29
N HIS A 49 -2.08 20.04 -6.55
CA HIS A 49 -2.50 19.19 -7.67
C HIS A 49 -1.85 17.80 -7.62
N GLN A 50 -0.56 17.71 -7.26
CA GLN A 50 0.10 16.42 -7.09
C GLN A 50 -0.57 15.59 -5.99
N HIS A 51 -0.86 16.23 -4.85
CA HIS A 51 -1.54 15.59 -3.73
C HIS A 51 -2.95 15.11 -4.13
N LEU A 52 -3.71 15.94 -4.85
CA LEU A 52 -5.03 15.56 -5.36
C LEU A 52 -4.94 14.36 -6.31
N LEU A 53 -3.98 14.35 -7.25
CA LEU A 53 -3.76 13.21 -8.14
C LEU A 53 -3.38 11.93 -7.38
N ARG A 54 -2.56 12.02 -6.33
CA ARG A 54 -2.24 10.83 -5.51
C ARG A 54 -3.46 10.38 -4.69
N ALA A 55 -4.29 11.31 -4.21
CA ALA A 55 -5.53 11.00 -3.50
C ALA A 55 -6.55 10.29 -4.40
N THR A 56 -6.64 10.63 -5.70
CA THR A 56 -7.51 9.91 -6.64
C THR A 56 -7.09 8.46 -6.83
N VAL A 57 -5.77 8.15 -6.83
CA VAL A 57 -5.28 6.76 -6.87
C VAL A 57 -5.76 5.97 -5.65
N MET A 58 -5.71 6.56 -4.45
CA MET A 58 -6.20 5.89 -3.24
C MET A 58 -7.70 5.65 -3.29
N LEU A 59 -8.48 6.66 -3.67
CA LEU A 59 -9.94 6.53 -3.82
C LEU A 59 -10.31 5.45 -4.83
N ASN A 60 -9.59 5.39 -5.96
CA ASN A 60 -9.75 4.31 -6.92
C ASN A 60 -9.44 2.95 -6.30
N THR A 61 -8.32 2.83 -5.58
CA THR A 61 -7.91 1.56 -4.91
C THR A 61 -8.97 1.08 -3.92
N ILE A 62 -9.51 1.97 -3.09
CA ILE A 62 -10.59 1.66 -2.15
C ILE A 62 -11.85 1.24 -2.92
N GLY A 63 -12.24 1.99 -3.95
CA GLY A 63 -13.39 1.66 -4.80
C GLY A 63 -13.27 0.27 -5.44
N VAL A 64 -12.09 -0.04 -5.98
CA VAL A 64 -11.77 -1.33 -6.58
C VAL A 64 -11.88 -2.48 -5.56
N LEU A 65 -11.35 -2.29 -4.35
CA LEU A 65 -11.40 -3.32 -3.31
C LEU A 65 -12.80 -3.54 -2.75
N ARG A 66 -13.59 -2.48 -2.58
CA ARG A 66 -15.01 -2.57 -2.19
C ARG A 66 -15.85 -3.28 -3.25
N LYS A 67 -15.65 -2.95 -4.52
CA LYS A 67 -16.32 -3.61 -5.66
C LYS A 67 -15.79 -5.00 -5.94
N ARG A 68 -14.59 -5.34 -5.44
CA ARG A 68 -13.84 -6.57 -5.72
C ARG A 68 -13.61 -6.81 -7.22
N ARG A 69 -13.44 -5.73 -7.98
CA ARG A 69 -13.18 -5.79 -9.43
C ARG A 69 -12.67 -4.45 -9.96
N TYR A 70 -11.96 -4.50 -11.08
CA TYR A 70 -11.52 -3.33 -11.83
C TYR A 70 -11.41 -3.66 -13.31
N MET A 71 -11.21 -2.64 -14.15
CA MET A 71 -11.10 -2.80 -15.61
C MET A 71 -9.65 -2.56 -16.05
N ILE A 72 -9.15 -3.40 -16.96
CA ILE A 72 -7.92 -3.17 -17.73
C ILE A 72 -8.28 -3.33 -19.21
N ASN A 73 -8.06 -2.31 -20.05
CA ASN A 73 -8.34 -2.37 -21.49
C ASN A 73 -9.74 -2.94 -21.81
N ASP A 74 -10.75 -2.48 -21.06
CA ASP A 74 -12.15 -2.93 -21.13
C ASP A 74 -12.41 -4.40 -20.76
N GLU A 75 -11.40 -5.10 -20.25
CA GLU A 75 -11.55 -6.41 -19.62
C GLU A 75 -11.74 -6.26 -18.11
N GLU A 76 -12.75 -6.95 -17.56
CA GLU A 76 -12.99 -6.97 -16.12
C GLU A 76 -12.04 -7.97 -15.44
N VAL A 77 -11.32 -7.50 -14.44
CA VAL A 77 -10.51 -8.33 -13.55
C VAL A 77 -11.21 -8.41 -12.20
N SER A 78 -11.72 -9.60 -11.87
CA SER A 78 -12.29 -9.87 -10.55
C SER A 78 -11.20 -10.10 -9.51
N LEU A 79 -11.36 -9.49 -8.33
CA LEU A 79 -10.49 -9.64 -7.18
C LEU A 79 -11.10 -10.63 -6.19
N LYS A 80 -10.27 -11.56 -5.69
CA LYS A 80 -10.62 -12.46 -4.59
C LYS A 80 -9.69 -12.20 -3.41
N PRO A 81 -9.82 -11.04 -2.74
CA PRO A 81 -8.94 -10.71 -1.62
C PRO A 81 -9.13 -11.75 -0.52
N VAL A 82 -8.02 -12.32 -0.06
CA VAL A 82 -8.00 -13.20 1.10
C VAL A 82 -8.05 -12.31 2.34
N ARG A 83 -8.79 -12.75 3.36
CA ARG A 83 -8.80 -12.08 4.67
C ARG A 83 -7.37 -12.01 5.20
N MET A 84 -6.88 -10.80 5.46
CA MET A 84 -5.52 -10.61 5.94
C MET A 84 -5.42 -10.94 7.43
N GLN A 85 -4.38 -11.67 7.81
CA GLN A 85 -4.02 -11.83 9.21
C GLN A 85 -2.95 -10.80 9.56
N THR A 86 -3.26 -9.92 10.51
CA THR A 86 -2.34 -8.92 11.03
C THR A 86 -1.95 -9.32 12.45
N ILE A 87 -0.67 -9.57 12.68
CA ILE A 87 -0.16 -9.89 14.01
C ILE A 87 0.62 -8.67 14.52
N VAL A 88 0.20 -8.16 15.68
CA VAL A 88 0.84 -7.03 16.35
C VAL A 88 1.88 -7.56 17.33
N TYR A 89 3.13 -7.14 17.13
CA TYR A 89 4.22 -7.37 18.07
C TYR A 89 4.54 -6.04 18.76
N ASP A 90 4.49 -6.02 20.09
CA ASP A 90 4.84 -4.85 20.90
C ASP A 90 6.11 -5.11 21.73
N HIS A 91 6.44 -4.19 22.64
CA HIS A 91 7.60 -4.33 23.51
C HIS A 91 7.47 -5.43 24.57
N ALA A 92 6.26 -5.94 24.82
CA ALA A 92 6.00 -7.07 25.70
C ALA A 92 6.01 -8.41 24.96
N SER A 93 5.79 -8.41 23.64
CA SER A 93 5.86 -9.61 22.81
C SER A 93 7.23 -10.28 22.94
N LYS A 94 7.21 -11.56 23.33
CA LYS A 94 8.43 -12.37 23.44
C LYS A 94 8.54 -13.26 22.22
N LEU A 95 9.64 -13.12 21.48
CA LEU A 95 10.00 -14.11 20.48
C LEU A 95 10.55 -15.34 21.19
N SER A 96 9.85 -16.46 21.07
CA SER A 96 10.38 -17.74 21.53
C SER A 96 11.66 -18.07 20.73
N PRO A 97 12.79 -18.39 21.39
CA PRO A 97 13.97 -18.84 20.68
C PRO A 97 13.62 -20.06 19.84
N GLY A 98 13.94 -20.01 18.54
CA GLY A 98 13.81 -21.18 17.67
C GLY A 98 14.59 -22.38 18.22
N VAL A 99 14.27 -23.58 17.74
CA VAL A 99 14.91 -24.83 18.15
C VAL A 99 16.44 -24.66 18.14
N LYS A 100 17.05 -24.74 19.33
CA LYS A 100 18.52 -24.68 19.47
C LYS A 100 19.11 -25.88 18.72
N THR A 101 19.67 -25.60 17.55
CA THR A 101 20.25 -26.60 16.68
C THR A 101 21.77 -26.46 16.75
N SER A 102 22.47 -27.57 17.00
CA SER A 102 23.94 -27.61 16.91
C SER A 102 24.37 -27.10 15.54
N ALA A 103 25.48 -26.35 15.46
CA ALA A 103 26.01 -25.88 14.18
C ALA A 103 26.24 -27.02 13.17
N SER A 104 26.57 -28.23 13.65
CA SER A 104 26.71 -29.44 12.84
C SER A 104 25.40 -29.92 12.18
N ASN A 105 24.26 -29.52 12.73
CA ASN A 105 22.92 -29.91 12.30
C ASN A 105 22.21 -28.79 11.53
N LEU A 106 22.85 -27.63 11.35
CA LEU A 106 22.34 -26.55 10.50
C LEU A 106 22.35 -27.05 9.05
N LYS A 107 21.17 -27.45 8.55
CA LYS A 107 20.96 -27.56 7.11
C LYS A 107 21.04 -26.15 6.55
N ILE A 108 22.17 -25.80 5.96
CA ILE A 108 22.31 -24.53 5.23
C ILE A 108 21.46 -24.67 3.96
N PRO A 109 20.29 -24.00 3.87
CA PRO A 109 19.38 -24.22 2.75
C PRO A 109 19.94 -23.64 1.44
N TYR A 110 20.88 -22.69 1.53
CA TYR A 110 21.47 -21.99 0.38
C TYR A 110 22.96 -21.75 0.59
N ALA A 111 23.77 -21.99 -0.44
CA ALA A 111 25.22 -21.85 -0.37
C ALA A 111 25.71 -20.41 -0.14
N SER A 112 24.91 -19.39 -0.47
CA SER A 112 25.29 -17.97 -0.36
C SER A 112 24.07 -17.04 -0.37
N THR A 113 24.23 -15.83 0.17
CA THR A 113 23.26 -14.74 0.09
C THR A 113 23.71 -13.71 -0.95
N SER A 114 22.84 -13.38 -1.92
CA SER A 114 23.07 -12.30 -2.87
C SER A 114 22.49 -10.99 -2.34
N VAL A 115 23.31 -9.94 -2.24
CA VAL A 115 22.90 -8.58 -1.87
C VAL A 115 23.02 -7.67 -3.09
N LYS A 116 22.00 -6.86 -3.36
CA LYS A 116 21.96 -5.93 -4.50
C LYS A 116 21.41 -4.58 -4.05
N VAL A 117 21.98 -3.51 -4.60
CA VAL A 117 21.45 -2.14 -4.49
C VAL A 117 20.97 -1.74 -5.88
N VAL A 118 19.71 -1.32 -5.97
CA VAL A 118 19.05 -0.96 -7.22
C VAL A 118 18.28 0.34 -7.01
N ASN A 119 18.25 1.19 -8.02
CA ASN A 119 17.43 2.40 -8.03
C ASN A 119 16.07 2.05 -8.66
N GLU A 120 15.20 1.39 -7.90
CA GLU A 120 13.92 0.89 -8.38
C GLU A 120 12.86 0.92 -7.27
N ASP A 121 11.59 1.04 -7.66
CA ASP A 121 10.46 1.00 -6.74
C ASP A 121 10.30 -0.38 -6.06
N CYS A 122 9.95 -0.36 -4.78
CA CYS A 122 9.82 -1.55 -3.95
C CYS A 122 8.83 -2.58 -4.52
N LEU A 123 7.70 -2.13 -5.05
CA LEU A 123 6.68 -3.03 -5.59
C LEU A 123 7.05 -3.57 -6.97
N ILE A 124 7.85 -2.83 -7.74
CA ILE A 124 8.41 -3.33 -9.01
C ILE A 124 9.39 -4.49 -8.74
N ILE A 125 10.29 -4.33 -7.77
CA ILE A 125 11.18 -5.43 -7.34
C ILE A 125 10.38 -6.58 -6.74
N TYR A 126 9.38 -6.32 -5.91
CA TYR A 126 8.52 -7.35 -5.34
C TYR A 126 7.82 -8.17 -6.43
N GLN A 127 7.21 -7.50 -7.41
CA GLN A 127 6.54 -8.16 -8.53
C GLN A 127 7.50 -9.02 -9.36
N LYS A 128 8.72 -8.52 -9.62
CA LYS A 128 9.75 -9.29 -10.31
C LYS A 128 10.15 -10.55 -9.53
N LEU A 129 10.34 -10.46 -8.22
CA LEU A 129 10.69 -11.63 -7.41
C LEU A 129 9.56 -12.65 -7.37
N VAL A 130 8.29 -12.20 -7.33
CA VAL A 130 7.12 -13.09 -7.42
C VAL A 130 7.05 -13.78 -8.78
N SER A 131 7.31 -13.08 -9.90
CA SER A 131 7.32 -13.70 -11.23
C SER A 131 8.46 -14.70 -11.43
N GLU A 132 9.54 -14.57 -10.67
CA GLU A 132 10.62 -15.57 -10.55
C GLU A 132 10.25 -16.76 -9.63
N GLY A 133 9.03 -16.82 -9.10
CA GLY A 133 8.55 -17.89 -8.23
C GLY A 133 9.00 -17.78 -6.77
N ARG A 134 9.41 -16.60 -6.31
CA ARG A 134 9.84 -16.36 -4.92
C ARG A 134 8.68 -15.87 -4.05
N GLY A 135 8.81 -16.06 -2.74
CA GLY A 135 7.95 -15.46 -1.71
C GLY A 135 8.66 -14.32 -0.98
N PRO A 136 8.78 -13.12 -1.58
CA PRO A 136 9.49 -12.00 -0.97
C PRO A 136 8.74 -11.43 0.25
N LEU A 137 9.50 -10.90 1.20
CA LEU A 137 8.99 -10.02 2.26
C LEU A 137 9.39 -8.58 1.94
N LEU A 138 8.48 -7.64 2.20
CA LEU A 138 8.69 -6.22 1.94
C LEU A 138 8.61 -5.43 3.25
N ILE A 139 9.62 -4.60 3.49
CA ILE A 139 9.64 -3.70 4.65
C ILE A 139 8.85 -2.43 4.31
N ASN A 140 7.87 -2.10 5.15
CA ASN A 140 7.21 -0.79 5.13
C ASN A 140 8.06 0.22 5.91
N MET A 141 8.36 1.39 5.32
CA MET A 141 9.01 2.50 6.01
C MET A 141 7.97 3.30 6.80
N ALA A 142 7.38 2.64 7.80
CA ALA A 142 6.17 3.07 8.45
C ALA A 142 6.32 4.37 9.23
N ASN A 143 5.31 5.23 9.14
CA ASN A 143 5.12 6.36 10.02
C ASN A 143 4.76 5.88 11.43
N GLN A 144 5.43 6.44 12.45
CA GLN A 144 5.26 6.02 13.85
C GLN A 144 3.86 6.35 14.42
N THR A 145 3.20 7.39 13.93
CA THR A 145 2.00 7.95 14.55
C THR A 145 0.74 7.84 13.70
N ASN A 146 0.88 7.91 12.38
CA ASN A 146 -0.25 7.89 11.45
C ASN A 146 -0.17 6.63 10.58
N PRO A 147 -1.09 5.66 10.73
CA PRO A 147 -1.10 4.46 9.91
C PRO A 147 -1.14 4.81 8.41
N GLY A 148 -0.14 4.35 7.66
CA GLY A 148 -0.05 4.67 6.23
C GLY A 148 0.48 6.07 5.92
N GLY A 149 0.97 6.83 6.91
CA GLY A 149 1.51 8.16 6.73
C GLY A 149 0.49 9.17 6.20
N GLY A 150 0.88 9.91 5.16
CA GLY A 150 0.04 10.94 4.55
C GLY A 150 -0.79 10.46 3.36
N TYR A 151 -1.03 9.15 3.21
CA TYR A 151 -1.65 8.59 2.01
C TYR A 151 -3.05 9.17 1.73
N ARG A 152 -3.81 9.46 2.80
CA ARG A 152 -5.14 10.11 2.73
C ARG A 152 -5.08 11.52 2.16
N LYS A 153 -3.91 12.17 2.24
CA LYS A 153 -3.64 13.55 1.79
C LYS A 153 -2.81 13.62 0.51
N GLY A 154 -2.45 12.49 -0.08
CA GLY A 154 -1.67 12.45 -1.31
C GLY A 154 -0.17 12.65 -1.12
N ASP A 155 0.38 12.29 0.04
CA ASP A 155 1.83 12.31 0.25
C ASP A 155 2.52 11.19 -0.56
N GLY A 156 3.77 11.40 -0.95
CA GLY A 156 4.45 10.63 -2.00
C GLY A 156 5.50 9.61 -1.56
N ALA A 157 5.65 9.33 -0.26
CA ALA A 157 6.72 8.45 0.22
C ALA A 157 6.40 6.95 0.02
N GLN A 158 7.31 6.09 0.48
CA GLN A 158 7.27 4.65 0.20
C GLN A 158 6.02 4.00 0.80
N GLU A 159 5.72 4.29 2.07
CA GLU A 159 4.56 3.75 2.77
C GLU A 159 3.26 4.08 2.02
N GLU A 160 3.07 5.35 1.64
CA GLU A 160 1.86 5.78 0.96
C GLU A 160 1.69 5.11 -0.41
N ASN A 161 2.80 4.82 -1.10
CA ASN A 161 2.77 4.07 -2.35
C ASN A 161 2.39 2.60 -2.15
N LEU A 162 2.79 1.97 -1.03
CA LEU A 162 2.33 0.63 -0.69
C LEU A 162 0.81 0.61 -0.51
N LEU A 163 0.26 1.57 0.24
CA LEU A 163 -1.19 1.65 0.48
C LEU A 163 -1.99 1.94 -0.79
N ARG A 164 -1.47 2.80 -1.68
CA ARG A 164 -2.12 3.13 -2.96
C ARG A 164 -2.10 2.01 -4.01
N ARG A 165 -1.27 0.99 -3.85
CA ARG A 165 -1.06 -0.06 -4.86
C ARG A 165 -1.34 -1.47 -4.33
N SER A 166 -1.97 -1.56 -3.15
CA SER A 166 -2.32 -2.83 -2.52
C SER A 166 -3.56 -2.66 -1.64
N ASN A 167 -3.99 -3.75 -1.00
CA ASN A 167 -5.01 -3.72 0.04
C ASN A 167 -4.44 -3.52 1.45
N TYR A 168 -3.16 -3.13 1.58
CA TYR A 168 -2.45 -3.07 2.86
C TYR A 168 -3.11 -2.13 3.89
N TYR A 169 -3.84 -1.10 3.44
CA TYR A 169 -4.60 -0.24 4.37
C TYR A 169 -5.62 -1.03 5.20
N GLN A 170 -6.17 -2.14 4.70
CA GLN A 170 -7.11 -2.98 5.46
C GLN A 170 -6.42 -3.66 6.66
N SER A 171 -5.08 -3.77 6.66
CA SER A 171 -4.29 -4.32 7.76
C SER A 171 -3.91 -3.24 8.78
N LEU A 172 -3.62 -2.01 8.32
CA LEU A 172 -3.08 -0.94 9.17
C LEU A 172 -4.14 0.06 9.65
N ASP A 173 -5.06 0.47 8.80
CA ASP A 173 -5.98 1.60 9.04
C ASP A 173 -7.39 1.11 9.42
N ILE A 174 -7.65 1.04 10.73
CA ILE A 174 -8.93 0.54 11.29
C ILE A 174 -10.12 1.42 10.84
N GLU A 175 -9.90 2.72 10.70
CA GLU A 175 -10.98 3.67 10.42
C GLU A 175 -11.59 3.45 9.02
N ILE A 176 -10.80 2.94 8.08
CA ILE A 176 -11.20 2.76 6.67
C ILE A 176 -11.33 1.27 6.31
N SER A 177 -10.69 0.37 7.05
CA SER A 177 -10.77 -1.06 6.79
C SER A 177 -12.18 -1.59 6.97
N ASP A 178 -12.63 -2.45 6.06
CA ASP A 178 -13.83 -3.24 6.29
C ASP A 178 -13.52 -4.29 7.38
N ASN A 179 -14.34 -4.37 8.43
CA ASN A 179 -14.09 -5.26 9.59
C ASN A 179 -13.90 -6.74 9.23
N ASP A 180 -14.43 -7.18 8.10
CA ASP A 180 -14.28 -8.56 7.60
C ASP A 180 -13.02 -8.79 6.75
N ALA A 181 -12.32 -7.72 6.37
CA ALA A 181 -11.17 -7.78 5.46
C ALA A 181 -9.86 -8.17 6.17
N SER A 182 -9.78 -7.97 7.48
CA SER A 182 -8.64 -8.40 8.28
C SER A 182 -9.03 -9.00 9.63
N GLU A 183 -8.14 -9.80 10.17
CA GLU A 183 -8.13 -10.22 11.57
C GLU A 183 -6.89 -9.62 12.21
N ARG A 184 -7.03 -9.03 13.41
CA ARG A 184 -5.92 -8.50 14.18
C ARG A 184 -5.72 -9.34 15.42
N LEU A 185 -4.51 -9.87 15.57
CA LEU A 185 -4.09 -10.66 16.71
C LEU A 185 -2.96 -9.93 17.41
N HIS A 186 -3.01 -9.88 18.73
CA HIS A 186 -1.88 -9.44 19.53
C HIS A 186 -1.01 -10.65 19.84
N CYS A 187 0.30 -10.48 19.66
CA CYS A 187 1.22 -11.52 20.07
C CYS A 187 1.43 -11.48 21.59
N ASP A 188 0.73 -12.37 22.29
CA ASP A 188 0.92 -12.64 23.72
C ASP A 188 2.20 -13.46 23.96
N ASP A 189 2.47 -13.86 25.22
CA ASP A 189 3.68 -14.57 25.69
C ASP A 189 4.06 -15.89 24.94
N LYS A 190 3.27 -16.32 23.93
CA LYS A 190 3.50 -17.53 23.12
C LYS A 190 3.13 -17.34 21.63
N CYS A 191 3.86 -16.48 20.94
CA CYS A 191 4.18 -16.67 19.52
C CYS A 191 5.70 -16.90 19.33
#